data_AF-A0A3L9IAF0-F1
#
_entry.id   AF-A0A3L9IAF0-F1
#
_cell.length_a   1.000
_cell.length_b   1.000
_cell.length_c   1.000
_cell.angle_alpha   90.00
_cell.angle_beta   90.00
_cell.angle_gamma   90.00
#
_symmetry.space_group_name_H-M   'P 1'
#
loop_
_entity.id
_entity.type
_entity.pdbx_description
1 polymer ?
#
loop_
_entity_poly.entity_id
_entity_poly.type
_entity_poly.pdbx_seq_one_letter_code
_entity_poly.pdbx_strand_id
1 'polypeptide(L)'
;MLTIQFLCPLPNGLHARPAWELKEQCSQWQSEVTFINHRQNAKADAKSSLALIGTGTLFNDSCSLNISGSDEEQARRVLEEYIQVRFIDSDSVQPTQAELTAHPLPRSLSRLNPDLLYGNVLASGVGVGTLTLLQSDSLDSYRAIPASVQDSTRLEHSLATLAEQLNQQLRERDGESKTILSAHLSLIQDDEFAGNIRRLMTEQHQGLGAAIISNMEQVCAKLSASASDYLRERVSDIRDISEQLLHITWPELKPRNNLVLEKPTILVAEDLTPSQFLSLDLKNLAGMILEKTGRTSHTLILARASAIPVLSGLPLDAIARYAGQPAVLDAQCGVLAINPNDAVSGYYQV
;
A
#
# COMPACT_ATOMS: atom_id res chain seq x y z
N MET A 1 -28.29 9.18 23.17
CA MET A 1 -27.58 7.94 22.81
C MET A 1 -28.55 6.95 22.18
N LEU A 2 -28.40 6.71 20.88
CA LEU A 2 -29.23 5.81 20.08
C LEU A 2 -28.38 4.63 19.61
N THR A 3 -29.01 3.46 19.42
CA THR A 3 -28.30 2.23 19.02
C THR A 3 -28.92 1.64 17.76
N ILE A 4 -28.07 1.16 16.85
CA ILE A 4 -28.42 0.34 15.68
C ILE A 4 -27.80 -1.03 15.90
N GLN A 5 -28.61 -2.09 15.86
CA GLN A 5 -28.15 -3.48 15.99
C GLN A 5 -28.24 -4.20 14.66
N PHE A 6 -27.23 -5.00 14.34
CA PHE A 6 -27.18 -5.77 13.10
C PHE A 6 -26.26 -6.99 13.24
N LEU A 7 -26.39 -7.93 12.31
CA LEU A 7 -25.41 -8.99 12.09
C LEU A 7 -24.47 -8.54 10.98
N CYS A 8 -23.16 -8.72 11.14
CA CYS A 8 -22.19 -8.35 10.12
C CYS A 8 -22.50 -9.10 8.81
N PRO A 9 -22.93 -8.39 7.75
CA PRO A 9 -23.40 -9.03 6.53
C PRO A 9 -22.24 -9.46 5.61
N LEU A 10 -21.02 -9.02 5.90
CA LEU A 10 -19.85 -9.12 5.03
C LEU A 10 -19.27 -10.54 5.06
N PRO A 11 -19.25 -11.29 3.95
CA PRO A 11 -18.71 -12.64 3.90
C PRO A 11 -17.26 -12.74 4.39
N ASN A 12 -16.45 -11.71 4.15
CA ASN A 12 -15.05 -11.65 4.58
C ASN A 12 -14.85 -10.91 5.91
N GLY A 13 -15.93 -10.55 6.62
CA GLY A 13 -15.89 -9.77 7.86
C GLY A 13 -15.60 -8.28 7.64
N LEU A 14 -15.42 -7.53 8.74
CA LEU A 14 -15.14 -6.09 8.69
C LEU A 14 -13.65 -5.84 8.44
N HIS A 15 -13.32 -5.75 7.16
CA HIS A 15 -11.97 -5.50 6.67
C HIS A 15 -11.78 -4.08 6.12
N ALA A 16 -10.63 -3.75 5.53
CA ALA A 16 -10.25 -2.34 5.33
C ALA A 16 -11.17 -1.55 4.38
N ARG A 17 -11.72 -2.18 3.32
CA ARG A 17 -12.66 -1.51 2.42
C ARG A 17 -14.02 -1.25 3.08
N PRO A 18 -14.74 -2.28 3.59
CA PRO A 18 -15.97 -2.06 4.32
C PRO A 18 -15.77 -1.19 5.56
N ALA A 19 -14.63 -1.28 6.25
CA ALA A 19 -14.29 -0.40 7.36
C ALA A 19 -14.11 1.05 6.91
N TRP A 20 -13.48 1.29 5.76
CA TRP A 20 -13.36 2.61 5.17
C TRP A 20 -14.72 3.16 4.72
N GLU A 21 -15.52 2.37 4.00
CA GLU A 21 -16.83 2.81 3.54
C GLU A 21 -17.76 3.12 4.72
N LEU A 22 -17.76 2.27 5.77
CA LEU A 22 -18.49 2.52 7.00
C LEU A 22 -17.99 3.79 7.71
N LYS A 23 -16.66 3.95 7.81
CA LYS A 23 -16.02 5.15 8.35
C LYS A 23 -16.45 6.40 7.59
N GLU A 24 -16.50 6.39 6.26
CA GLU A 24 -16.96 7.53 5.46
C GLU A 24 -18.43 7.87 5.69
N GLN A 25 -19.28 6.88 5.97
CA GLN A 25 -20.66 7.16 6.38
C GLN A 25 -20.73 7.76 7.79
N CYS A 26 -19.89 7.28 8.72
CA CYS A 26 -19.85 7.76 10.10
C CYS A 26 -19.21 9.16 10.23
N SER A 27 -18.19 9.47 9.44
CA SER A 27 -17.45 10.73 9.47
C SER A 27 -18.25 11.94 8.98
N GLN A 28 -19.40 11.74 8.33
CA GLN A 28 -20.31 12.81 7.90
C GLN A 28 -21.04 13.49 9.07
N TRP A 29 -21.02 12.88 10.26
CA TRP A 29 -21.81 13.33 11.41
C TRP A 29 -20.92 13.95 12.50
N GLN A 30 -21.46 14.89 13.26
CA GLN A 30 -20.79 15.47 14.42
C GLN A 30 -20.80 14.50 15.60
N SER A 31 -21.89 13.73 15.76
CA SER A 31 -22.05 12.75 16.85
C SER A 31 -20.91 11.75 16.91
N GLU A 32 -20.53 11.36 18.12
CA GLU A 32 -19.66 10.21 18.34
C GLU A 32 -20.39 8.94 17.91
N VAL A 33 -19.68 8.08 17.18
CA VAL A 33 -20.23 6.80 16.71
C VAL A 33 -19.29 5.69 17.15
N THR A 34 -19.71 4.88 18.12
CA THR A 34 -18.94 3.74 18.62
C THR A 34 -19.46 2.45 17.99
N PHE A 35 -18.58 1.72 17.30
CA PHE A 35 -18.85 0.36 16.85
C PHE A 35 -18.50 -0.65 17.95
N ILE A 36 -19.35 -1.65 18.14
CA ILE A 36 -19.13 -2.72 19.10
C ILE A 36 -19.30 -4.06 18.39
N ASN A 37 -18.29 -4.93 18.49
CA ASN A 37 -18.41 -6.34 18.17
C ASN A 37 -18.65 -7.13 19.47
N HIS A 38 -19.83 -7.73 19.59
CA HIS A 38 -20.22 -8.45 20.80
C HIS A 38 -19.48 -9.79 20.99
N ARG A 39 -18.92 -10.41 19.94
CA ARG A 39 -18.17 -11.67 20.05
C ARG A 39 -16.89 -11.51 20.87
N GLN A 40 -16.14 -10.44 20.63
CA GLN A 40 -14.89 -10.16 21.35
C GLN A 40 -15.04 -9.08 22.43
N ASN A 41 -16.27 -8.54 22.59
CA ASN A 41 -16.53 -7.32 23.36
C ASN A 41 -15.59 -6.17 22.97
N ALA A 42 -15.19 -6.14 21.69
CA ALA A 42 -14.29 -5.15 21.14
C ALA A 42 -15.08 -3.90 20.79
N LYS A 43 -14.53 -2.74 21.14
CA LYS A 43 -15.10 -1.43 20.83
C LYS A 43 -14.14 -0.66 19.95
N ALA A 44 -14.69 0.07 19.00
CA ALA A 44 -13.94 0.91 18.09
C ALA A 44 -14.67 2.23 17.87
N ASP A 45 -13.91 3.30 17.65
CA ASP A 45 -14.47 4.48 17.02
C ASP A 45 -14.83 4.12 15.57
N ALA A 46 -16.12 4.26 15.22
CA ALA A 46 -16.60 3.95 13.87
C ALA A 46 -16.12 4.97 12.83
N LYS A 47 -15.53 6.09 13.25
CA LYS A 47 -14.86 7.06 12.38
C LYS A 47 -13.38 6.75 12.15
N SER A 48 -12.88 5.64 12.72
CA SER A 48 -11.52 5.14 12.51
C SER A 48 -11.57 3.80 11.78
N SER A 49 -11.01 3.77 10.56
CA SER A 49 -10.92 2.51 9.80
C SER A 49 -10.00 1.52 10.52
N LEU A 50 -8.91 2.01 11.13
CA LEU A 50 -7.98 1.16 11.87
C LEU A 50 -8.62 0.56 13.13
N ALA A 51 -9.39 1.35 13.88
CA ALA A 51 -10.11 0.86 15.05
C ALA A 51 -11.15 -0.19 14.65
N LEU A 52 -11.93 0.07 13.59
CA LEU A 52 -12.91 -0.88 13.06
C LEU A 52 -12.28 -2.21 12.65
N ILE A 53 -11.17 -2.19 11.90
CA ILE A 53 -10.43 -3.42 11.54
C ILE A 53 -9.92 -4.13 12.80
N GLY A 54 -9.45 -3.36 13.79
CA GLY A 54 -8.96 -3.86 15.07
C GLY A 54 -9.99 -4.64 15.89
N THR A 55 -11.29 -4.53 15.58
CA THR A 55 -12.36 -5.30 16.23
C THR A 55 -12.39 -6.77 15.84
N GLY A 56 -11.66 -7.16 14.79
CA GLY A 56 -11.59 -8.55 14.32
C GLY A 56 -12.96 -9.13 13.95
N THR A 57 -13.88 -8.29 13.44
CA THR A 57 -15.26 -8.68 13.15
C THR A 57 -15.37 -9.63 11.96
N LEU A 58 -16.09 -10.74 12.15
CA LEU A 58 -16.32 -11.79 11.17
C LEU A 58 -17.76 -11.76 10.65
N PHE A 59 -18.01 -12.48 9.55
CA PHE A 59 -19.35 -12.70 9.02
C PHE A 59 -20.30 -13.23 10.11
N ASN A 60 -21.52 -12.70 10.15
CA ASN A 60 -22.54 -13.01 11.16
C ASN A 60 -22.19 -12.69 12.62
N ASP A 61 -21.09 -11.99 12.91
CA ASP A 61 -20.87 -11.43 14.24
C ASP A 61 -22.01 -10.46 14.58
N SER A 62 -22.46 -10.50 15.84
CA SER A 62 -23.44 -9.53 16.34
C SER A 62 -22.73 -8.21 16.63
N CYS A 63 -23.22 -7.13 16.02
CA CYS A 63 -22.62 -5.81 16.08
C CYS A 63 -23.65 -4.76 16.50
N SER A 64 -23.15 -3.65 17.04
CA SER A 64 -23.96 -2.45 17.27
C SER A 64 -23.20 -1.16 16.95
N LEU A 65 -23.88 -0.17 16.39
CA LEU A 65 -23.44 1.22 16.40
C LEU A 65 -24.16 1.97 17.51
N ASN A 66 -23.40 2.55 18.44
CA ASN A 66 -23.89 3.49 19.43
C ASN A 66 -23.57 4.91 18.98
N ILE A 67 -24.60 5.75 18.87
CA ILE A 67 -24.51 7.12 18.38
C ILE A 67 -24.86 8.06 19.52
N SER A 68 -24.01 9.05 19.79
CA SER A 68 -24.23 10.03 20.85
C SER A 68 -23.79 11.42 20.39
N GLY A 69 -24.70 12.40 20.39
CA GLY A 69 -24.35 13.77 20.01
C GLY A 69 -25.54 14.63 19.57
N SER A 70 -25.23 15.81 19.01
CA SER A 70 -26.21 16.84 18.63
C SER A 70 -27.07 16.45 17.42
N ASP A 71 -26.55 15.62 16.52
CA ASP A 71 -27.20 15.14 15.29
C ASP A 71 -27.51 13.63 15.34
N GLU A 72 -27.62 13.05 16.55
CA GLU A 72 -27.73 11.60 16.74
C GLU A 72 -28.98 10.98 16.09
N GLU A 73 -30.11 11.70 16.04
CA GLU A 73 -31.34 11.21 15.40
C GLU A 73 -31.23 11.14 13.88
N GLN A 74 -30.65 12.17 13.23
CA GLN A 74 -30.43 12.18 11.79
C GLN A 74 -29.39 11.13 11.41
N ALA A 75 -28.28 11.08 12.14
CA ALA A 75 -27.22 10.09 11.95
C ALA A 75 -27.76 8.66 12.05
N ARG A 76 -28.59 8.36 13.07
CA ARG A 76 -29.20 7.03 13.23
C ARG A 76 -30.00 6.62 12.00
N ARG A 77 -30.85 7.50 11.46
CA ARG A 77 -31.72 7.17 10.32
C ARG A 77 -30.91 6.82 9.08
N VAL A 78 -29.92 7.65 8.73
CA VAL A 78 -29.09 7.44 7.53
C VAL A 78 -28.18 6.23 7.69
N LEU A 79 -27.54 6.07 8.85
CA LEU A 79 -26.65 4.94 9.11
C LEU A 79 -27.40 3.61 9.18
N GLU A 80 -28.61 3.58 9.72
CA GLU A 80 -29.45 2.38 9.77
C GLU A 80 -29.84 1.91 8.36
N GLU A 81 -30.23 2.84 7.49
CA GLU A 81 -30.52 2.54 6.09
C GLU A 81 -29.26 2.03 5.36
N TYR A 82 -28.12 2.69 5.53
CA TYR A 82 -26.86 2.25 4.92
C TYR A 82 -26.49 0.83 5.37
N ILE A 83 -26.54 0.54 6.68
CA ILE A 83 -26.21 -0.79 7.23
C ILE A 83 -27.13 -1.87 6.67
N GLN A 84 -28.43 -1.59 6.55
CA GLN A 84 -29.40 -2.58 6.10
C GLN A 84 -29.36 -2.84 4.60
N VAL A 85 -29.04 -1.82 3.80
CA VAL A 85 -29.23 -1.86 2.34
C VAL A 85 -27.93 -1.91 1.57
N ARG A 86 -26.92 -1.12 1.95
CA ARG A 86 -25.71 -0.91 1.13
C ARG A 86 -24.45 -1.52 1.70
N PHE A 87 -24.41 -1.77 3.01
CA PHE A 87 -23.17 -2.22 3.64
C PHE A 87 -22.68 -3.56 3.10
N ILE A 88 -23.59 -4.48 2.72
CA ILE A 88 -23.24 -5.73 2.05
C ILE A 88 -22.43 -5.52 0.74
N ASP A 89 -22.69 -4.44 0.01
CA ASP A 89 -22.04 -4.16 -1.27
C ASP A 89 -20.60 -3.64 -1.12
N SER A 90 -20.19 -3.27 0.10
CA SER A 90 -18.84 -2.77 0.38
C SER A 90 -17.75 -3.85 0.27
N ASP A 91 -18.13 -5.14 0.27
CA ASP A 91 -17.25 -6.30 0.05
C ASP A 91 -17.22 -6.74 -1.44
N SER A 92 -17.88 -6.00 -2.34
CA SER A 92 -17.90 -6.37 -3.76
C SER A 92 -16.52 -6.20 -4.41
N VAL A 93 -15.82 -7.33 -4.59
CA VAL A 93 -14.53 -7.43 -5.28
C VAL A 93 -14.71 -6.95 -6.73
N GLN A 94 -13.94 -5.95 -7.15
CA GLN A 94 -13.78 -5.68 -8.59
C GLN A 94 -13.23 -6.95 -9.24
N PRO A 95 -13.77 -7.41 -10.37
CA PRO A 95 -13.37 -8.68 -10.97
C PRO A 95 -11.86 -8.76 -11.09
N THR A 96 -11.27 -9.77 -10.44
CA THR A 96 -9.85 -10.09 -10.54
C THR A 96 -9.53 -10.21 -12.03
N GLN A 97 -8.66 -9.34 -12.53
CA GLN A 97 -8.22 -9.37 -13.92
C GLN A 97 -7.71 -10.79 -14.24
N ALA A 98 -8.13 -11.31 -15.40
CA ALA A 98 -7.78 -12.65 -15.86
C ALA A 98 -6.29 -12.93 -15.73
N GLU A 99 -5.94 -14.18 -15.40
CA GLU A 99 -4.54 -14.59 -15.26
C GLU A 99 -3.74 -14.22 -16.52
N LEU A 100 -2.76 -13.32 -16.36
CA LEU A 100 -1.76 -13.06 -17.39
C LEU A 100 -0.86 -14.31 -17.46
N THR A 101 -1.18 -15.19 -18.39
CA THR A 101 -0.32 -16.33 -18.72
C THR A 101 0.73 -15.86 -19.71
N ALA A 102 2.00 -16.18 -19.42
CA ALA A 102 3.10 -15.87 -20.32
C ALA A 102 2.86 -16.54 -21.69
N HIS A 103 3.09 -15.79 -22.76
CA HIS A 103 3.10 -16.37 -24.10
C HIS A 103 4.33 -17.26 -24.28
N PRO A 104 4.23 -18.36 -25.06
CA PRO A 104 5.38 -19.17 -25.36
C PRO A 104 6.42 -18.35 -26.13
N LEU A 105 7.70 -18.57 -25.80
CA LEU A 105 8.81 -17.84 -26.43
C LEU A 105 8.76 -18.03 -27.97
N PRO A 106 8.74 -16.95 -28.77
CA PRO A 106 8.72 -17.04 -30.22
C PRO A 106 9.90 -17.86 -30.75
N ARG A 107 9.65 -18.72 -31.75
CA ARG A 107 10.70 -19.57 -32.37
C ARG A 107 11.85 -18.75 -32.97
N SER A 108 11.56 -17.55 -33.49
CA SER A 108 12.55 -16.60 -34.01
C SER A 108 13.55 -16.20 -32.93
N LEU A 109 13.06 -15.81 -31.75
CA LEU A 109 13.89 -15.42 -30.61
C LEU A 109 14.64 -16.62 -30.01
N SER A 110 13.96 -17.76 -29.85
CA SER A 110 14.58 -18.99 -29.33
C SER A 110 15.80 -19.45 -30.15
N ARG A 111 15.76 -19.27 -31.49
CA ARG A 111 16.88 -19.60 -32.38
C ARG A 111 18.13 -18.75 -32.17
N LEU A 112 18.00 -17.58 -31.55
CA LEU A 112 19.13 -16.71 -31.23
C LEU A 112 19.91 -17.19 -30.00
N ASN A 113 19.41 -18.22 -29.31
CA ASN A 113 19.97 -18.80 -28.10
C ASN A 113 20.35 -17.75 -27.02
N PRO A 114 19.41 -16.85 -26.64
CA PRO A 114 19.68 -15.84 -25.60
C PRO A 114 19.88 -16.48 -24.22
N ASP A 115 20.63 -15.80 -23.35
CA ASP A 115 20.68 -16.10 -21.92
C ASP A 115 19.44 -15.50 -21.24
N LEU A 116 18.53 -16.37 -20.79
CA LEU A 116 17.20 -15.99 -20.29
C LEU A 116 16.98 -16.44 -18.86
N LEU A 117 16.46 -15.53 -18.05
CA LEU A 117 15.84 -15.83 -16.76
C LEU A 117 14.32 -15.79 -16.91
N TYR A 118 13.63 -16.77 -16.32
CA TYR A 118 12.18 -16.89 -16.39
C TYR A 118 11.53 -16.39 -15.12
N GLY A 119 10.49 -15.58 -15.26
CA GLY A 119 9.70 -15.04 -14.17
C GLY A 119 8.20 -15.15 -14.44
N ASN A 120 7.42 -14.69 -13.46
CA ASN A 120 5.98 -14.58 -13.56
C ASN A 120 5.60 -13.19 -14.07
N VAL A 121 4.63 -13.14 -14.99
CA VAL A 121 4.13 -11.87 -15.54
C VAL A 121 3.19 -11.21 -14.55
N LEU A 122 3.51 -9.99 -14.13
CA LEU A 122 2.63 -9.15 -13.33
C LEU A 122 2.02 -8.01 -14.15
N ALA A 123 2.77 -7.41 -15.07
CA ALA A 123 2.27 -6.46 -16.05
C ALA A 123 2.97 -6.68 -17.39
N SER A 124 2.20 -6.88 -18.46
CA SER A 124 2.74 -7.18 -19.79
C SER A 124 3.37 -5.95 -20.45
N GLY A 125 4.30 -6.20 -21.36
CA GLY A 125 5.03 -5.19 -22.12
C GLY A 125 6.49 -5.61 -22.32
N VAL A 126 7.25 -4.78 -23.02
CA VAL A 126 8.67 -5.01 -23.27
C VAL A 126 9.45 -3.74 -22.91
N GLY A 127 10.54 -3.91 -22.16
CA GLY A 127 11.41 -2.84 -21.70
C GLY A 127 12.86 -3.16 -22.00
N VAL A 128 13.63 -2.16 -22.46
CA VAL A 128 15.07 -2.28 -22.68
C VAL A 128 15.79 -1.26 -21.82
N GLY A 129 16.74 -1.70 -21.01
CA GLY A 129 17.43 -0.79 -20.10
C GLY A 129 18.60 -1.43 -19.36
N THR A 130 19.23 -0.65 -18.48
CA THR A 130 20.24 -1.15 -17.54
C THR A 130 19.56 -1.72 -16.30
N LEU A 131 20.00 -2.87 -15.81
CA LEU A 131 19.53 -3.40 -14.53
C LEU A 131 20.06 -2.57 -13.37
N THR A 132 19.17 -2.01 -12.56
CA THR A 132 19.55 -1.23 -11.38
C THR A 132 18.85 -1.79 -10.16
N LEU A 133 19.63 -2.18 -9.15
CA LEU A 133 19.10 -2.64 -7.87
C LEU A 133 18.67 -1.45 -7.03
N LEU A 134 17.45 -1.52 -6.51
CA LEU A 134 16.97 -0.65 -5.44
C LEU A 134 16.93 -1.47 -4.15
N GLN A 135 17.71 -1.02 -3.17
CA GLN A 135 17.70 -1.60 -1.84
C GLN A 135 16.64 -0.90 -1.00
N SER A 136 15.91 -1.68 -0.19
CA SER A 136 15.02 -1.13 0.81
C SER A 136 15.81 -0.46 1.93
N ASP A 137 15.33 0.67 2.41
CA ASP A 137 16.00 1.41 3.47
C ASP A 137 15.89 0.68 4.81
N SER A 138 17.01 0.56 5.52
CA SER A 138 16.96 0.10 6.92
C SER A 138 16.34 1.20 7.79
N LEU A 139 15.31 0.83 8.55
CA LEU A 139 14.67 1.72 9.50
C LEU A 139 15.41 1.79 10.85
N ASP A 140 16.54 1.08 11.00
CA ASP A 140 17.26 0.97 12.28
C ASP A 140 17.84 2.31 12.75
N SER A 141 18.24 3.17 11.82
CA SER A 141 18.72 4.52 12.11
C SER A 141 17.68 5.36 12.84
N TYR A 142 16.40 5.24 12.45
CA TYR A 142 15.27 5.92 13.09
C TYR A 142 14.96 5.32 14.47
N ARG A 143 15.09 4.00 14.64
CA ARG A 143 14.89 3.36 15.96
C ARG A 143 15.92 3.79 17.00
N ALA A 144 17.14 4.07 16.55
CA ALA A 144 18.24 4.46 17.44
C ALA A 144 18.12 5.90 17.97
N ILE A 145 17.18 6.70 17.46
CA ILE A 145 17.00 8.09 17.88
C ILE A 145 16.41 8.12 19.30
N PRO A 146 17.08 8.76 20.28
CA PRO A 146 16.59 8.81 21.65
C PRO A 146 15.35 9.68 21.76
N ALA A 147 14.50 9.37 22.75
CA ALA A 147 13.31 10.16 23.06
C ALA A 147 13.68 11.61 23.39
N SER A 148 12.88 12.54 22.89
CA SER A 148 13.04 13.97 23.12
C SER A 148 11.74 14.60 23.61
N VAL A 149 11.85 15.63 24.46
CA VAL A 149 10.70 16.43 24.90
C VAL A 149 9.97 17.13 23.74
N GLN A 150 10.62 17.25 22.58
CA GLN A 150 10.04 17.83 21.36
C GLN A 150 9.28 16.81 20.51
N ASP A 151 9.33 15.52 20.84
CA ASP A 151 8.80 14.46 19.97
C ASP A 151 7.31 14.62 19.70
N SER A 152 6.51 15.02 20.69
CA SER A 152 5.08 15.28 20.47
C SER A 152 4.86 16.41 19.45
N THR A 153 5.58 17.53 19.58
CA THR A 153 5.48 18.64 18.61
C THR A 153 5.97 18.23 17.23
N ARG A 154 7.04 17.43 17.15
CA ARG A 154 7.55 16.90 15.87
C ARG A 154 6.52 16.00 15.19
N LEU A 155 5.88 15.10 15.94
CA LEU A 155 4.83 14.23 15.41
C LEU A 155 3.69 15.03 14.79
N GLU A 156 3.14 16.01 15.51
CA GLU A 156 2.02 16.82 14.97
C GLU A 156 2.43 17.60 13.72
N HIS A 157 3.63 18.19 13.73
CA HIS A 157 4.16 18.91 12.56
C HIS A 157 4.35 17.97 11.35
N SER A 158 4.91 16.77 11.57
CA SER A 158 5.15 15.80 10.50
C SER A 158 3.84 15.25 9.93
N LEU A 159 2.84 14.95 10.77
CA LEU A 159 1.51 14.54 10.32
C LEU A 159 0.82 15.62 9.48
N ALA A 160 0.86 16.87 9.94
CA ALA A 160 0.29 18.00 9.20
C ALA A 160 0.99 18.20 7.84
N THR A 161 2.33 18.13 7.83
CA THR A 161 3.13 18.26 6.61
C THR A 161 2.81 17.13 5.62
N LEU A 162 2.71 15.88 6.08
CA LEU A 162 2.38 14.75 5.22
C LEU A 162 0.96 14.87 4.65
N ALA A 163 -0.01 15.25 5.47
CA ALA A 163 -1.38 15.48 5.02
C ALA A 163 -1.46 16.59 3.96
N GLU A 164 -0.68 17.67 4.12
CA GLU A 164 -0.61 18.76 3.13
C GLU A 164 0.00 18.29 1.79
N GLN A 165 1.11 17.52 1.86
CA GLN A 165 1.75 16.95 0.68
C GLN A 165 0.81 16.02 -0.10
N LEU A 166 0.12 15.11 0.60
CA LEU A 166 -0.87 14.21 -0.01
C LEU A 166 -2.03 14.99 -0.64
N ASN A 167 -2.53 16.04 0.04
CA ASN A 167 -3.57 16.92 -0.52
C ASN A 167 -3.11 17.65 -1.78
N GLN A 168 -1.85 18.09 -1.83
CA GLN A 168 -1.30 18.70 -3.05
C GLN A 168 -1.24 17.69 -4.19
N GLN A 169 -0.70 16.50 -3.94
CA GLN A 169 -0.61 15.44 -4.95
C GLN A 169 -1.99 15.00 -5.46
N LEU A 170 -3.01 14.98 -4.59
CA LEU A 170 -4.39 14.69 -4.97
C LEU A 170 -5.03 15.70 -5.93
N ARG A 171 -4.54 16.95 -5.94
CA ARG A 171 -4.99 17.99 -6.87
C ARG A 171 -4.35 17.86 -8.26
N GLU A 172 -3.17 17.25 -8.32
CA GLU A 172 -2.34 17.15 -9.53
C GLU A 172 -2.50 15.81 -10.25
N ARG A 173 -3.12 14.81 -9.61
CA ARG A 173 -3.22 13.43 -10.10
C ARG A 173 -4.66 12.95 -10.22
N ASP A 174 -4.88 12.08 -11.20
CA ASP A 174 -6.18 11.48 -11.52
C ASP A 174 -6.12 9.94 -11.52
N GLY A 175 -7.28 9.30 -11.65
CA GLY A 175 -7.40 7.84 -11.75
C GLY A 175 -6.91 7.09 -10.51
N GLU A 176 -6.26 5.95 -10.73
CA GLU A 176 -5.81 5.04 -9.66
C GLU A 176 -4.85 5.71 -8.67
N SER A 177 -3.98 6.60 -9.14
CA SER A 177 -3.09 7.37 -8.26
C SER A 177 -3.86 8.19 -7.24
N LYS A 178 -4.97 8.80 -7.67
CA LYS A 178 -5.81 9.60 -6.78
C LYS A 178 -6.48 8.73 -5.71
N THR A 179 -7.02 7.57 -6.10
CA THR A 179 -7.64 6.61 -5.18
C THR A 179 -6.67 6.16 -4.09
N ILE A 180 -5.44 5.80 -4.48
CA ILE A 180 -4.39 5.35 -3.55
C ILE A 180 -4.01 6.48 -2.58
N LEU A 181 -3.76 7.69 -3.10
CA LEU A 181 -3.41 8.85 -2.28
C LEU A 181 -4.53 9.26 -1.32
N SER A 182 -5.80 9.17 -1.74
CA SER A 182 -6.95 9.45 -0.87
C SER A 182 -7.01 8.45 0.27
N ALA A 183 -6.66 7.19 0.01
CA ALA A 183 -6.61 6.19 1.06
C ALA A 183 -5.44 6.43 2.04
N HIS A 184 -4.25 6.82 1.54
CA HIS A 184 -3.13 7.22 2.39
C HIS A 184 -3.47 8.43 3.27
N LEU A 185 -4.11 9.45 2.70
CA LEU A 185 -4.57 10.63 3.45
C LEU A 185 -5.56 10.24 4.55
N SER A 186 -6.52 9.38 4.22
CA SER A 186 -7.49 8.86 5.19
C SER A 186 -6.81 8.10 6.34
N LEU A 187 -5.72 7.38 6.09
CA LEU A 187 -4.98 6.66 7.14
C LEU A 187 -4.16 7.60 8.03
N ILE A 188 -3.53 8.63 7.45
CA ILE A 188 -2.76 9.63 8.20
C ILE A 188 -3.67 10.51 9.07
N GLN A 189 -4.89 10.77 8.62
CA GLN A 189 -5.90 11.52 9.37
C GLN A 189 -6.71 10.66 10.35
N ASP A 190 -6.46 9.34 10.42
CA ASP A 190 -7.11 8.45 11.36
C ASP A 190 -6.52 8.68 12.76
N ASP A 191 -7.35 9.13 13.71
CA ASP A 191 -6.94 9.44 15.07
C ASP A 191 -6.32 8.24 15.80
N GLU A 192 -6.68 7.01 15.43
CA GLU A 192 -6.10 5.81 16.03
C GLU A 192 -4.65 5.59 15.57
N PHE A 193 -4.28 6.00 14.35
CA PHE A 193 -2.90 5.92 13.86
C PHE A 193 -1.97 6.79 14.70
N ALA A 194 -2.27 8.08 14.79
CA ALA A 194 -1.49 9.03 15.58
C ALA A 194 -1.64 8.75 17.10
N GLY A 195 -2.84 8.37 17.54
CA GLY A 195 -3.15 8.02 18.92
C GLY A 195 -2.29 6.86 19.43
N ASN A 196 -2.10 5.80 18.63
CA ASN A 196 -1.25 4.68 19.02
C ASN A 196 0.23 5.07 19.11
N ILE A 197 0.73 5.90 18.19
CA ILE A 197 2.10 6.44 18.25
C ILE A 197 2.30 7.24 19.54
N ARG A 198 1.34 8.11 19.89
CA ARG A 198 1.37 8.88 21.15
C ARG A 198 1.41 7.95 22.38
N ARG A 199 0.57 6.91 22.43
CA ARG A 199 0.57 5.91 23.52
C ARG A 199 1.91 5.19 23.64
N LEU A 200 2.52 4.78 22.52
CA LEU A 200 3.85 4.15 22.52
C LEU A 200 4.93 5.07 23.10
N MET A 201 4.87 6.36 22.78
CA MET A 201 5.79 7.34 23.35
C MET A 201 5.57 7.56 24.86
N THR A 202 4.31 7.70 25.30
CA THR A 202 4.00 8.06 26.69
C THR A 202 4.03 6.86 27.64
N GLU A 203 3.48 5.72 27.23
CA GLU A 203 3.29 4.54 28.06
C GLU A 203 4.48 3.58 28.00
N GLN A 204 5.16 3.50 26.85
CA GLN A 204 6.32 2.62 26.66
C GLN A 204 7.66 3.37 26.59
N HIS A 205 7.64 4.69 26.79
CA HIS A 205 8.82 5.56 26.79
C HIS A 205 9.70 5.43 25.54
N GLN A 206 9.08 5.11 24.39
CA GLN A 206 9.79 5.01 23.11
C GLN A 206 10.07 6.41 22.56
N GLY A 207 11.22 6.58 21.91
CA GLY A 207 11.46 7.76 21.06
C GLY A 207 10.54 7.74 19.83
N LEU A 208 10.26 8.92 19.27
CA LEU A 208 9.30 9.06 18.15
C LEU A 208 9.56 8.09 16.98
N GLY A 209 10.82 7.91 16.57
CA GLY A 209 11.17 7.04 15.44
C GLY A 209 10.84 5.58 15.74
N ALA A 210 11.21 5.10 16.93
CA ALA A 210 10.85 3.77 17.41
C ALA A 210 9.34 3.58 17.58
N ALA A 211 8.61 4.62 18.00
CA ALA A 211 7.15 4.59 18.17
C ALA A 211 6.43 4.50 16.82
N ILE A 212 6.84 5.27 15.80
CA ILE A 212 6.29 5.19 14.44
C ILE A 212 6.49 3.78 13.87
N ILE A 213 7.70 3.23 13.99
CA ILE A 213 8.01 1.91 13.45
C ILE A 213 7.28 0.81 14.22
N SER A 214 7.20 0.89 15.55
CA SER A 214 6.45 -0.08 16.36
C SER A 214 4.95 -0.05 16.01
N ASN A 215 4.37 1.12 15.79
CA ASN A 215 2.99 1.26 15.31
C ASN A 215 2.80 0.59 13.94
N MET A 216 3.69 0.88 12.98
CA MET A 216 3.68 0.27 11.66
C MET A 216 3.71 -1.26 11.76
N GLU A 217 4.64 -1.83 12.54
CA GLU A 217 4.77 -3.28 12.72
C GLU A 217 3.52 -3.91 13.33
N GLN A 218 2.94 -3.28 14.35
CA GLN A 218 1.71 -3.76 15.00
C GLN A 218 0.51 -3.77 14.05
N VAL A 219 0.34 -2.71 13.27
CA VAL A 219 -0.77 -2.60 12.31
C VAL A 219 -0.55 -3.59 11.15
N CYS A 220 0.66 -3.64 10.58
CA CYS A 220 1.01 -4.59 9.52
C CYS A 220 0.78 -6.04 9.97
N ALA A 221 1.20 -6.43 11.18
CA ALA A 221 0.98 -7.78 11.70
C ALA A 221 -0.51 -8.15 11.78
N LYS A 222 -1.37 -7.22 12.24
CA LYS A 222 -2.83 -7.42 12.27
C LYS A 222 -3.41 -7.60 10.87
N LEU A 223 -2.99 -6.77 9.92
CA LEU A 223 -3.47 -6.80 8.54
C LEU A 223 -3.00 -8.07 7.80
N SER A 224 -1.74 -8.48 7.98
CA SER A 224 -1.17 -9.69 7.38
C SER A 224 -1.84 -10.97 7.88
N ALA A 225 -2.33 -10.99 9.13
CA ALA A 225 -3.02 -12.15 9.71
C ALA A 225 -4.47 -12.30 9.21
N SER A 226 -5.00 -11.34 8.45
CA SER A 226 -6.36 -11.41 7.93
C SER A 226 -6.50 -12.43 6.81
N ALA A 227 -7.67 -13.07 6.75
CA ALA A 227 -8.05 -13.96 5.64
C ALA A 227 -8.31 -13.21 4.33
N SER A 228 -8.64 -11.91 4.38
CA SER A 228 -8.93 -11.07 3.21
C SER A 228 -7.65 -10.68 2.46
N ASP A 229 -7.54 -11.04 1.17
CA ASP A 229 -6.46 -10.60 0.28
C ASP A 229 -6.32 -9.07 0.26
N TYR A 230 -7.46 -8.38 0.19
CA TYR A 230 -7.51 -6.92 0.23
C TYR A 230 -6.87 -6.33 1.50
N LEU A 231 -7.02 -6.97 2.67
CA LEU A 231 -6.35 -6.50 3.89
C LEU A 231 -4.86 -6.71 3.86
N ARG A 232 -4.41 -7.83 3.30
CA ARG A 232 -2.98 -8.10 3.14
C ARG A 232 -2.34 -7.09 2.19
N GLU A 233 -3.07 -6.56 1.21
CA GLU A 233 -2.60 -5.48 0.33
C GLU A 233 -2.38 -4.16 1.08
N ARG A 234 -3.22 -3.84 2.09
CA ARG A 234 -3.08 -2.62 2.91
C ARG A 234 -1.83 -2.58 3.77
N VAL A 235 -1.14 -3.70 3.95
CA VAL A 235 0.16 -3.75 4.63
C VAL A 235 1.17 -2.82 3.95
N SER A 236 1.18 -2.80 2.60
CA SER A 236 2.07 -1.92 1.85
C SER A 236 1.72 -0.45 2.06
N ASP A 237 0.44 -0.10 2.18
CA ASP A 237 0.01 1.28 2.43
C ASP A 237 0.48 1.78 3.81
N ILE A 238 0.33 0.94 4.84
CA ILE A 238 0.77 1.29 6.19
C ILE A 238 2.28 1.45 6.27
N ARG A 239 3.04 0.57 5.62
CA ARG A 239 4.49 0.73 5.50
C ARG A 239 4.84 2.03 4.80
N ASP A 240 4.20 2.31 3.66
CA ASP A 240 4.46 3.50 2.86
C ASP A 240 4.24 4.80 3.65
N ILE A 241 3.06 4.97 4.27
CA ILE A 241 2.78 6.20 5.03
C ILE A 241 3.71 6.35 6.25
N SER A 242 4.15 5.24 6.86
CA SER A 242 5.05 5.26 8.01
C SER A 242 6.46 5.67 7.59
N GLU A 243 6.96 5.14 6.48
CA GLU A 243 8.25 5.53 5.89
C GLU A 243 8.23 7.00 5.46
N GLN A 244 7.15 7.47 4.82
CA GLN A 244 6.99 8.88 4.48
C GLN A 244 6.99 9.78 5.72
N LEU A 245 6.29 9.37 6.79
CA LEU A 245 6.27 10.10 8.05
C LEU A 245 7.68 10.20 8.66
N LEU A 246 8.43 9.10 8.71
CA LEU A 246 9.82 9.08 9.18
C LEU A 246 10.72 10.02 8.37
N HIS A 247 10.61 10.00 7.03
CA HIS A 247 11.38 10.87 6.14
C HIS A 247 11.04 12.35 6.31
N ILE A 248 9.79 12.69 6.62
CA ILE A 248 9.38 14.07 6.92
C ILE A 248 9.88 14.50 8.29
N THR A 249 9.87 13.61 9.28
CA THR A 249 10.35 13.91 10.63
C THR A 249 11.87 14.08 10.69
N TRP A 250 12.63 13.29 9.93
CA TRP A 250 14.09 13.42 9.82
C TRP A 250 14.55 13.42 8.35
N PRO A 251 14.39 14.55 7.63
CA PRO A 251 14.79 14.68 6.23
C PRO A 251 16.28 14.42 6.00
N GLU A 252 17.13 14.65 7.00
CA GLU A 252 18.57 14.42 6.97
C GLU A 252 18.96 12.94 6.97
N LEU A 253 18.07 12.07 7.48
CA LEU A 253 18.25 10.62 7.49
C LEU A 253 17.70 9.97 6.22
N LYS A 254 16.91 10.72 5.43
CA LYS A 254 16.45 10.25 4.13
C LYS A 254 17.68 9.87 3.28
N PRO A 255 17.73 8.65 2.73
CA PRO A 255 18.85 8.23 1.90
C PRO A 255 19.06 9.25 0.79
N ARG A 256 20.30 9.73 0.65
CA ARG A 256 20.65 10.68 -0.42
C ARG A 256 20.53 10.08 -1.82
N ASN A 257 20.41 8.75 -1.92
CA ASN A 257 20.10 8.06 -3.15
C ASN A 257 18.60 8.14 -3.44
N ASN A 258 18.09 9.34 -3.72
CA ASN A 258 16.93 9.40 -4.61
C ASN A 258 17.38 8.68 -5.88
N LEU A 259 16.75 7.55 -6.21
CA LEU A 259 17.04 6.81 -7.42
C LEU A 259 16.68 7.70 -8.63
N VAL A 260 17.64 8.51 -9.09
CA VAL A 260 17.47 9.33 -10.28
C VAL A 260 17.74 8.44 -11.48
N LEU A 261 16.68 8.13 -12.22
CA LEU A 261 16.77 7.38 -13.46
C LEU A 261 17.25 8.33 -14.56
N GLU A 262 18.55 8.36 -14.85
CA GLU A 262 19.14 9.21 -15.89
C GLU A 262 19.06 8.59 -17.31
N LYS A 263 18.83 7.29 -17.38
CA LYS A 263 18.80 6.48 -18.60
C LYS A 263 17.75 5.37 -18.48
N PRO A 264 17.30 4.76 -19.60
CA PRO A 264 16.40 3.62 -19.57
C PRO A 264 16.89 2.53 -18.63
N THR A 265 16.08 2.24 -17.61
CA THR A 265 16.44 1.41 -16.46
C THR A 265 15.37 0.35 -16.24
N ILE A 266 15.82 -0.89 -16.04
CA ILE A 266 14.99 -1.96 -15.50
C ILE A 266 15.28 -2.01 -14.00
N LEU A 267 14.30 -1.60 -13.20
CA LEU A 267 14.43 -1.51 -11.76
C LEU A 267 14.24 -2.89 -11.13
N VAL A 268 15.13 -3.29 -10.22
CA VAL A 268 15.05 -4.56 -9.52
C VAL A 268 14.97 -4.28 -8.02
N ALA A 269 13.89 -4.69 -7.37
CA ALA A 269 13.64 -4.42 -5.96
C ALA A 269 12.94 -5.60 -5.27
N GLU A 270 13.00 -5.63 -3.94
CA GLU A 270 12.24 -6.61 -3.15
C GLU A 270 10.75 -6.31 -3.25
N ASP A 271 10.42 -5.05 -3.01
CA ASP A 271 9.10 -4.46 -3.16
C ASP A 271 9.28 -2.98 -3.48
N LEU A 272 8.22 -2.32 -3.93
CA LEU A 272 8.23 -0.88 -4.19
C LEU A 272 6.91 -0.29 -3.68
N THR A 273 6.98 0.75 -2.85
CA THR A 273 5.78 1.41 -2.35
C THR A 273 5.15 2.32 -3.42
N PRO A 274 3.84 2.62 -3.34
CA PRO A 274 3.20 3.58 -4.24
C PRO A 274 3.91 4.93 -4.27
N SER A 275 4.31 5.49 -3.12
CA SER A 275 5.02 6.78 -3.08
C SER A 275 6.38 6.74 -3.79
N GLN A 276 7.13 5.65 -3.62
CA GLN A 276 8.39 5.43 -4.32
C GLN A 276 8.16 5.38 -5.83
N PHE A 277 7.19 4.59 -6.29
CA PHE A 277 6.85 4.53 -7.72
C PHE A 277 6.46 5.89 -8.30
N LEU A 278 5.61 6.64 -7.59
CA LEU A 278 5.15 7.97 -8.02
C LEU A 278 6.24 9.03 -8.02
N SER A 279 7.38 8.76 -7.35
CA SER A 279 8.55 9.63 -7.32
C SER A 279 9.56 9.35 -8.45
N LEU A 280 9.44 8.22 -9.15
CA LEU A 280 10.31 7.85 -10.26
C LEU A 280 10.01 8.67 -11.51
N ASP A 281 11.05 8.97 -12.30
CA ASP A 281 10.85 9.46 -13.67
C ASP A 281 10.45 8.29 -14.57
N LEU A 282 9.14 8.15 -14.78
CA LEU A 282 8.57 7.07 -15.58
C LEU A 282 9.08 7.05 -17.02
N LYS A 283 9.63 8.16 -17.55
CA LYS A 283 10.23 8.17 -18.90
C LYS A 283 11.46 7.28 -19.01
N ASN A 284 12.21 7.15 -17.91
CA ASN A 284 13.42 6.35 -17.84
C ASN A 284 13.21 5.01 -17.14
N LEU A 285 12.00 4.73 -16.65
CA LEU A 285 11.62 3.43 -16.12
C LEU A 285 11.19 2.52 -17.28
N ALA A 286 12.09 1.66 -17.76
CA ALA A 286 11.82 0.75 -18.86
C ALA A 286 11.06 -0.51 -18.42
N GLY A 287 11.15 -0.88 -17.14
CA GLY A 287 10.48 -2.05 -16.59
C GLY A 287 10.87 -2.28 -15.13
N MET A 288 10.20 -3.22 -14.49
CA MET A 288 10.47 -3.56 -13.09
C MET A 288 10.50 -5.07 -12.86
N ILE A 289 11.34 -5.49 -11.91
CA ILE A 289 11.36 -6.83 -11.35
C ILE A 289 11.16 -6.70 -9.85
N LEU A 290 10.09 -7.30 -9.34
CA LEU A 290 9.71 -7.24 -7.93
C LEU A 290 9.62 -8.63 -7.34
N GLU A 291 10.33 -8.88 -6.24
CA GLU A 291 10.39 -10.21 -5.63
C GLU A 291 9.11 -10.56 -4.84
N LYS A 292 8.63 -9.62 -4.00
CA LYS A 292 7.57 -9.86 -3.01
C LYS A 292 6.24 -9.17 -3.30
N THR A 293 6.08 -8.59 -4.48
CA THR A 293 4.86 -7.85 -4.83
C THR A 293 3.71 -8.78 -5.22
N GLY A 294 2.57 -8.63 -4.52
CA GLY A 294 1.32 -9.32 -4.83
C GLY A 294 0.66 -8.82 -6.12
N ARG A 295 -0.17 -9.67 -6.75
CA ARG A 295 -0.87 -9.39 -8.03
C ARG A 295 -1.86 -8.22 -7.98
N THR A 296 -2.22 -7.81 -6.78
CA THR A 296 -3.20 -6.76 -6.45
C THR A 296 -2.56 -5.56 -5.75
N SER A 297 -1.21 -5.53 -5.66
CA SER A 297 -0.49 -4.39 -5.11
C SER A 297 -0.86 -3.08 -5.82
N HIS A 298 -1.10 -2.03 -5.05
CA HIS A 298 -1.33 -0.69 -5.56
C HIS A 298 -0.21 -0.21 -6.49
N THR A 299 1.05 -0.57 -6.20
CA THR A 299 2.17 -0.27 -7.09
C THR A 299 2.04 -0.96 -8.45
N LEU A 300 1.52 -2.18 -8.49
CA LEU A 300 1.29 -2.90 -9.74
C LEU A 300 0.14 -2.29 -10.55
N ILE A 301 -0.91 -1.82 -9.88
CA ILE A 301 -2.00 -1.08 -10.52
C ILE A 301 -1.45 0.19 -11.20
N LEU A 302 -0.60 0.94 -10.49
CA LEU A 302 0.07 2.13 -11.03
C LEU A 302 0.99 1.80 -12.22
N ALA A 303 1.77 0.73 -12.12
CA ALA A 303 2.65 0.27 -13.19
C ALA A 303 1.85 -0.09 -14.45
N ARG A 304 0.73 -0.83 -14.32
CA ARG A 304 -0.17 -1.17 -15.43
C ARG A 304 -0.79 0.07 -16.06
N ALA A 305 -1.30 1.00 -15.26
CA ALA A 305 -1.86 2.26 -15.74
C ALA A 305 -0.82 3.10 -16.50
N SER A 306 0.46 2.94 -16.16
CA SER A 306 1.60 3.61 -16.80
C SER A 306 2.25 2.79 -17.92
N ALA A 307 1.66 1.64 -18.29
CA ALA A 307 2.20 0.69 -19.28
C ALA A 307 3.65 0.22 -19.00
N ILE A 308 4.04 0.17 -17.72
CA ILE A 308 5.35 -0.32 -17.28
C ILE A 308 5.31 -1.84 -17.14
N PRO A 309 6.19 -2.60 -17.83
CA PRO A 309 6.22 -4.05 -17.72
C PRO A 309 6.82 -4.49 -16.39
N VAL A 310 6.23 -5.53 -15.78
CA VAL A 310 6.63 -6.02 -14.45
C VAL A 310 6.71 -7.54 -14.42
N LEU A 311 7.85 -8.07 -13.94
CA LEU A 311 8.06 -9.48 -13.64
C LEU A 311 8.23 -9.72 -12.13
N SER A 312 7.88 -10.93 -11.68
CA SER A 312 8.21 -11.44 -10.35
C SER A 312 8.74 -12.87 -10.40
N GLY A 313 8.99 -13.49 -9.24
CA GLY A 313 9.47 -14.88 -9.18
C GLY A 313 10.94 -15.07 -9.59
N LEU A 314 11.67 -13.96 -9.73
CA LEU A 314 13.12 -13.95 -9.92
C LEU A 314 13.77 -13.51 -8.60
N PRO A 315 14.50 -14.39 -7.89
CA PRO A 315 15.13 -14.04 -6.63
C PRO A 315 16.14 -12.90 -6.81
N LEU A 316 16.12 -11.93 -5.90
CA LEU A 316 16.99 -10.75 -5.95
C LEU A 316 18.47 -11.13 -6.05
N ASP A 317 18.92 -12.07 -5.22
CA ASP A 317 20.30 -12.55 -5.20
C ASP A 317 20.75 -13.15 -6.55
N ALA A 318 19.82 -13.77 -7.28
CA ALA A 318 20.09 -14.35 -8.58
C ALA A 318 20.28 -13.27 -9.66
N ILE A 319 19.58 -12.13 -9.51
CA ILE A 319 19.68 -10.97 -10.42
C ILE A 319 20.83 -10.03 -10.03
N ALA A 320 21.17 -9.94 -8.74
CA ALA A 320 22.08 -8.93 -8.22
C ALA A 320 23.46 -8.95 -8.89
N ARG A 321 23.95 -10.13 -9.27
CA ARG A 321 25.21 -10.31 -10.03
C ARG A 321 25.21 -9.67 -11.43
N TYR A 322 24.04 -9.35 -11.97
CA TYR A 322 23.87 -8.71 -13.28
C TYR A 322 23.56 -7.21 -13.17
N ALA A 323 23.60 -6.63 -11.97
CA ALA A 323 23.42 -5.20 -11.77
C ALA A 323 24.41 -4.38 -12.63
N GLY A 324 23.91 -3.31 -13.23
CA GLY A 324 24.66 -2.45 -14.15
C GLY A 324 24.76 -2.97 -15.59
N GLN A 325 24.31 -4.20 -15.87
CA GLN A 325 24.33 -4.77 -17.23
C GLN A 325 23.09 -4.36 -18.03
N PRO A 326 23.20 -4.25 -19.37
CA PRO A 326 22.03 -4.09 -20.23
C PRO A 326 21.18 -5.34 -20.20
N ALA A 327 19.86 -5.17 -20.24
CA ALA A 327 18.90 -6.26 -20.29
C ALA A 327 17.66 -5.87 -21.09
N VAL A 328 16.94 -6.90 -21.56
CA VAL A 328 15.58 -6.78 -22.10
C VAL A 328 14.64 -7.52 -21.17
N LEU A 329 13.64 -6.82 -20.65
CA LEU A 329 12.54 -7.39 -19.89
C LEU A 329 11.36 -7.58 -20.84
N ASP A 330 11.03 -8.83 -21.15
CA ASP A 330 9.87 -9.21 -21.97
C ASP A 330 8.82 -9.86 -21.06
N ALA A 331 7.92 -9.02 -20.54
CA ALA A 331 6.81 -9.44 -19.70
C ALA A 331 5.60 -9.95 -20.52
N GLN A 332 5.72 -10.09 -21.84
CA GLN A 332 4.75 -10.86 -22.63
C GLN A 332 5.11 -12.34 -22.59
N CYS A 333 6.39 -12.66 -22.72
CA CYS A 333 6.92 -14.02 -22.68
C CYS A 333 7.36 -14.46 -21.26
N GLY A 334 7.37 -13.56 -20.28
CA GLY A 334 7.79 -13.87 -18.91
C GLY A 334 9.29 -14.07 -18.76
N VAL A 335 10.10 -13.35 -19.56
CA VAL A 335 11.56 -13.55 -19.60
C VAL A 335 12.35 -12.26 -19.44
N LEU A 336 13.53 -12.39 -18.85
CA LEU A 336 14.56 -11.37 -18.78
C LEU A 336 15.78 -11.86 -19.56
N ALA A 337 16.14 -11.18 -20.64
CA ALA A 337 17.35 -11.44 -21.40
C ALA A 337 18.49 -10.57 -20.87
N ILE A 338 19.55 -11.21 -20.35
CA ILE A 338 20.71 -10.52 -19.80
C ILE A 338 21.76 -10.31 -20.88
N ASN A 339 22.36 -9.12 -20.93
CA ASN A 339 23.43 -8.74 -21.84
C ASN A 339 23.16 -9.22 -23.28
N PRO A 340 22.02 -8.82 -23.88
CA PRO A 340 21.59 -9.31 -25.18
C PRO A 340 22.65 -8.99 -26.25
N ASN A 341 23.01 -9.99 -27.06
CA ASN A 341 23.86 -9.76 -28.24
C ASN A 341 23.12 -8.92 -29.31
N ASP A 342 23.83 -8.51 -30.36
CA ASP A 342 23.24 -7.66 -31.41
C ASP A 342 22.02 -8.28 -32.10
N ALA A 343 22.00 -9.61 -32.25
CA ALA A 343 20.87 -10.32 -32.85
C ALA A 343 19.63 -10.27 -31.96
N VAL A 344 19.78 -10.50 -30.65
CA VAL A 344 18.70 -10.43 -29.66
C VAL A 344 18.24 -8.99 -29.48
N SER A 345 19.17 -8.04 -29.41
CA SER A 345 18.85 -6.61 -29.35
C SER A 345 18.08 -6.15 -30.59
N GLY A 346 18.54 -6.56 -31.78
CA GLY A 346 17.86 -6.24 -33.05
C GLY A 346 16.46 -6.84 -33.16
N TYR A 347 16.19 -7.99 -32.55
CA TYR A 347 14.84 -8.57 -32.49
C TYR A 347 13.84 -7.67 -31.77
N TYR A 348 14.29 -6.95 -30.72
CA TYR A 348 13.45 -6.09 -29.89
C TYR A 348 13.42 -4.62 -30.35
N GLN A 349 14.14 -4.25 -31.41
CA GLN A 349 14.25 -2.87 -31.95
C GLN A 349 13.18 -2.50 -33.01
N VAL A 350 11.98 -3.08 -32.95
CA VAL A 350 10.94 -2.89 -33.98
C VAL A 350 10.00 -1.74 -33.68
#